data_AF-A0AA35L619-F1
#
_entry.id   AF-A0AA35L619-F1
#
_cell.length_a   1.000
_cell.length_b   1.000
_cell.length_c   1.000
_cell.angle_alpha   90.00
_cell.angle_beta   90.00
_cell.angle_gamma   90.00
#
_symmetry.space_group_name_H-M   'P 1'
#
loop_
_entity.id
_entity.type
_entity.pdbx_description
1 polymer ?
#
loop_
_entity_poly.entity_id
_entity_poly.type
_entity_poly.pdbx_seq_one_letter_code
_entity_poly.pdbx_strand_id
1 'polypeptide(L)'
;MDGRCLPLLLLLVVFTVAVRLDAHNGTTEAPGNASVSLEGRPNATFLGPEMKLSLDDVYSILVADCWRDFEKQMANITEEHWCEWMVIRRPYNELRECLEKWAERLKYGYPNTLAHNYITYGHRMYFLNCSVRNALQDPPDDILLPLIITPICLIPFLVTLVVLKSKDGEMKF
;
A
#
# COMPACT_ATOMS: atom_id res chain seq x y z
N MET A 1 12.16 -52.30 14.51
CA MET A 1 11.35 -51.09 14.21
C MET A 1 12.33 -50.01 13.79
N ASP A 2 12.57 -49.94 12.49
CA ASP A 2 13.79 -49.40 11.91
C ASP A 2 13.84 -47.86 11.93
N GLY A 3 14.93 -47.32 12.47
CA GLY A 3 15.24 -45.88 12.50
C GLY A 3 15.51 -45.24 11.12
N ARG A 4 15.13 -45.92 10.04
CA ARG A 4 15.13 -45.44 8.66
C ARG A 4 13.75 -44.91 8.21
N CYS A 5 12.70 -45.17 9.00
CA CYS A 5 11.32 -44.79 8.66
C CYS A 5 10.98 -43.34 9.05
N LEU A 6 11.61 -42.82 10.11
CA LEU A 6 11.39 -41.46 10.62
C LEU A 6 11.69 -40.33 9.60
N PRO A 7 12.83 -40.33 8.86
CA PRO A 7 13.12 -39.26 7.91
C PRO A 7 12.22 -39.29 6.67
N LEU A 8 11.78 -40.49 6.26
CA LEU A 8 10.82 -40.65 5.16
C LEU A 8 9.43 -40.11 5.56
N LEU A 9 9.02 -40.38 6.80
CA LEU A 9 7.77 -39.87 7.37
C LEU A 9 7.80 -38.34 7.50
N LEU A 10 8.94 -37.77 7.92
CA LEU A 10 9.13 -36.31 8.00
C LEU A 10 9.04 -35.64 6.63
N LEU A 11 9.67 -36.22 5.59
CA LEU A 11 9.54 -35.73 4.21
C LEU A 11 8.09 -35.80 3.71
N LEU A 12 7.39 -36.92 3.95
CA LEU A 12 5.97 -37.07 3.57
C LEU A 12 5.05 -36.09 4.30
N VAL A 13 5.34 -35.78 5.57
CA VAL A 13 4.59 -34.77 6.34
C VAL A 13 4.84 -33.37 5.80
N VAL A 14 6.09 -33.02 5.45
CA VAL A 14 6.41 -31.72 4.84
C VAL A 14 5.74 -31.55 3.48
N PHE A 15 5.76 -32.58 2.63
CA PHE A 15 5.05 -32.56 1.34
C PHE A 15 3.53 -32.43 1.50
N THR A 16 2.92 -33.13 2.46
CA THR A 16 1.47 -33.04 2.69
C THR A 16 1.04 -31.71 3.31
N VAL A 17 1.85 -31.10 4.17
CA VAL A 17 1.59 -29.76 4.73
C VAL A 17 1.74 -28.67 3.67
N ALA A 18 2.76 -28.74 2.80
CA ALA A 18 2.94 -27.79 1.71
C ALA A 18 1.76 -27.79 0.71
N VAL A 19 1.25 -28.98 0.35
CA VAL A 19 0.08 -29.12 -0.53
C VAL A 19 -1.21 -28.60 0.13
N ARG A 20 -1.31 -28.64 1.46
CA ARG A 20 -2.50 -28.15 2.19
C ARG A 20 -2.52 -26.63 2.38
N LEU A 21 -1.39 -25.94 2.39
CA LEU A 21 -1.36 -24.48 2.48
C LEU A 21 -1.86 -23.80 1.19
N ASP A 22 -1.67 -24.42 0.03
CA ASP A 22 -2.10 -23.88 -1.27
C ASP A 22 -3.65 -23.83 -1.41
N ALA A 23 -4.36 -24.64 -0.62
CA ALA A 23 -5.81 -24.78 -0.71
C ALA A 23 -6.63 -23.75 0.09
N HIS A 24 -6.00 -22.86 0.88
CA HIS A 24 -6.73 -22.03 1.86
C HIS A 24 -6.73 -20.51 1.61
N ASN A 25 -6.14 -20.01 0.52
CA ASN A 25 -6.01 -18.56 0.28
C ASN A 25 -7.05 -17.97 -0.69
N GLY A 26 -8.30 -18.42 -0.58
CA GLY A 26 -9.44 -17.81 -1.27
C GLY A 26 -10.52 -17.38 -0.30
N THR A 27 -10.69 -16.07 -0.11
CA THR A 27 -11.96 -15.30 -0.11
C THR A 27 -11.80 -14.02 0.72
N THR A 28 -11.94 -12.87 0.07
CA THR A 28 -11.98 -11.51 0.63
C THR A 28 -13.43 -11.08 0.80
N GLU A 29 -13.84 -10.62 1.99
CA GLU A 29 -15.10 -9.88 2.19
C GLU A 29 -14.87 -8.57 2.95
N ALA A 30 -15.56 -7.52 2.49
CA ALA A 30 -15.46 -6.12 2.90
C ALA A 30 -16.42 -5.78 4.07
N PRO A 31 -16.16 -4.74 4.89
CA PRO A 31 -17.08 -4.33 5.95
C PRO A 31 -18.09 -3.28 5.48
N GLY A 32 -19.34 -3.49 5.91
CA GLY A 32 -20.51 -2.66 5.65
C GLY A 32 -20.60 -1.37 6.47
N ASN A 33 -21.50 -0.52 5.98
CA ASN A 33 -21.81 0.87 6.30
C ASN A 33 -22.53 1.09 7.65
N ALA A 34 -22.14 2.15 8.36
CA ALA A 34 -22.88 2.66 9.52
C ALA A 34 -23.71 3.88 9.13
N SER A 35 -25.03 3.83 9.32
CA SER A 35 -25.94 4.97 9.18
C SER A 35 -26.18 5.63 10.54
N VAL A 36 -25.90 6.94 10.65
CA VAL A 36 -26.24 7.75 11.83
C VAL A 36 -27.33 8.74 11.44
N SER A 37 -28.46 8.64 12.13
CA SER A 37 -29.60 9.56 12.05
C SER A 37 -29.37 10.73 13.01
N LEU A 38 -29.57 11.97 12.55
CA LEU A 38 -29.68 13.14 13.41
C LEU A 38 -30.88 13.99 12.97
N GLU A 39 -31.95 13.85 13.75
CA GLU A 39 -33.16 14.65 13.76
C GLU A 39 -32.89 16.06 14.32
N GLY A 40 -33.45 17.12 13.72
CA GLY A 40 -33.68 18.39 14.44
C GLY A 40 -33.57 19.69 13.62
N ARG A 41 -34.72 20.23 13.17
CA ARG A 41 -35.01 21.67 12.97
C ARG A 41 -36.45 21.88 13.50
N PRO A 42 -36.87 23.06 14.03
CA PRO A 42 -36.78 24.38 13.37
C PRO A 42 -36.42 25.53 14.34
N ASN A 43 -35.99 26.71 13.88
CA ASN A 43 -36.87 27.85 13.65
C ASN A 43 -36.15 28.93 12.83
N ALA A 44 -36.84 29.48 11.82
CA ALA A 44 -36.34 30.55 10.97
C ALA A 44 -37.12 31.84 11.26
N THR A 45 -36.38 32.92 11.54
CA THR A 45 -36.84 34.31 11.37
C THR A 45 -35.76 35.06 10.58
N PHE A 46 -36.20 35.80 9.57
CA PHE A 46 -35.48 36.25 8.37
C PHE A 46 -35.06 37.74 8.48
N LEU A 47 -33.84 38.12 8.05
CA LEU A 47 -33.55 39.17 7.03
C LEU A 47 -32.10 39.67 7.01
N GLY A 48 -31.44 39.45 5.87
CA GLY A 48 -30.20 40.05 5.38
C GLY A 48 -29.62 39.13 4.30
N PRO A 49 -29.19 39.60 3.11
CA PRO A 49 -28.46 38.74 2.18
C PRO A 49 -27.03 38.60 2.70
N GLU A 50 -26.85 37.79 3.75
CA GLU A 50 -25.51 37.27 4.02
C GLU A 50 -25.18 36.35 2.85
N MET A 51 -24.28 36.81 1.97
CA MET A 51 -23.55 35.92 1.08
C MET A 51 -22.68 35.04 1.98
N LYS A 52 -23.29 34.02 2.59
CA LYS A 52 -22.58 33.00 3.35
C LYS A 52 -21.87 32.14 2.33
N LEU A 53 -20.58 32.40 2.19
CA LEU A 53 -19.66 31.54 1.46
C LEU A 53 -19.75 30.14 2.09
N SER A 54 -20.05 29.13 1.27
CA SER A 54 -20.19 27.77 1.79
C SER A 54 -18.82 27.24 2.23
N LEU A 55 -18.82 26.22 3.09
CA LEU A 55 -17.58 25.57 3.50
C LEU A 55 -16.83 25.00 2.28
N ASP A 56 -17.57 24.49 1.29
CA ASP A 56 -17.04 24.00 0.01
C ASP A 56 -16.33 25.11 -0.77
N ASP A 57 -16.95 26.30 -0.86
CA ASP A 57 -16.37 27.46 -1.55
C ASP A 57 -15.08 27.94 -0.86
N VAL A 58 -15.09 28.01 0.48
CA VAL A 58 -13.92 28.39 1.28
C VAL A 58 -12.78 27.40 1.04
N TYR A 59 -13.05 26.10 1.11
CA TYR A 59 -12.03 25.08 0.86
C TYR A 59 -11.47 25.21 -0.56
N SER A 60 -12.35 25.34 -1.56
CA SER A 60 -11.97 25.47 -2.97
C SER A 60 -11.03 26.65 -3.23
N ILE A 61 -11.30 27.82 -2.63
CA ILE A 61 -10.45 29.00 -2.77
C ILE A 61 -9.05 28.74 -2.17
N LEU A 62 -8.99 28.13 -0.99
CA LEU A 62 -7.71 27.90 -0.30
C LEU A 62 -6.84 26.85 -1.00
N VAL A 63 -7.45 25.77 -1.52
CA VAL A 63 -6.69 24.74 -2.23
C VAL A 63 -6.28 25.14 -3.65
N ALA A 64 -6.95 26.13 -4.25
CA ALA A 64 -6.51 26.71 -5.52
C ALA A 64 -5.11 27.34 -5.40
N ASP A 65 -4.78 27.91 -4.23
CA ASP A 65 -3.43 28.44 -3.98
C ASP A 65 -2.40 27.31 -3.83
N CYS A 66 -2.76 26.19 -3.19
CA CYS A 66 -1.90 25.00 -3.14
C CYS A 66 -1.54 24.51 -4.56
N TRP A 67 -2.53 24.45 -5.45
CA TRP A 67 -2.31 24.05 -6.84
C TRP A 67 -1.39 25.02 -7.58
N ARG A 68 -1.62 26.32 -7.41
CA ARG A 68 -0.80 27.37 -8.05
C ARG A 68 0.65 27.31 -7.61
N ASP A 69 0.91 27.01 -6.34
CA ASP A 69 2.27 26.85 -5.83
C ASP A 69 2.92 25.57 -6.35
N PHE A 70 2.16 24.48 -6.50
CA PHE A 70 2.64 23.28 -7.18
C PHE A 70 3.03 23.55 -8.64
N GLU A 71 2.20 24.26 -9.41
CA GLU A 71 2.52 24.64 -10.79
C GLU A 71 3.80 25.47 -10.89
N LYS A 72 4.00 26.44 -9.99
CA LYS A 72 5.25 27.23 -9.95
C LYS A 72 6.47 26.35 -9.69
N GLN A 73 6.35 25.36 -8.81
CA GLN A 73 7.46 24.45 -8.53
C GLN A 73 7.73 23.53 -9.73
N MET A 74 6.69 22.99 -10.36
CA MET A 74 6.82 22.14 -11.53
C MET A 74 7.35 22.90 -12.75
N ALA A 75 7.06 24.20 -12.88
CA ALA A 75 7.61 25.05 -13.94
C ALA A 75 9.14 25.21 -13.87
N ASN A 76 9.74 25.01 -12.70
CA ASN A 76 11.20 25.03 -12.53
C ASN A 76 11.86 23.67 -12.86
N ILE A 77 11.08 22.65 -13.21
CA ILE A 77 11.55 21.30 -13.50
C ILE A 77 11.32 21.01 -14.99
N THR A 78 12.39 20.71 -15.71
CA THR A 78 12.32 20.30 -17.13
C THR A 78 11.50 19.01 -17.28
N GLU A 79 10.74 18.90 -18.37
CA GLU A 79 9.89 17.73 -18.68
C GLU A 79 10.63 16.39 -18.64
N GLU A 80 11.90 16.36 -19.05
CA GLU A 80 12.77 15.18 -18.97
C GLU A 80 12.89 14.58 -17.56
N HIS A 81 12.76 15.43 -16.53
CA HIS A 81 12.89 15.04 -15.13
C HIS A 81 11.55 14.81 -14.42
N TRP A 82 10.41 14.96 -15.09
CA TRP A 82 9.09 14.76 -14.46
C TRP A 82 8.87 13.32 -13.98
N CYS A 83 9.50 12.35 -14.62
CA CYS A 83 9.39 10.94 -14.22
C CYS A 83 10.40 10.51 -13.14
N GLU A 84 11.29 11.41 -12.72
CA GLU A 84 12.26 11.14 -11.65
C GLU A 84 11.65 11.44 -10.28
N TRP A 85 11.21 10.39 -9.57
CA TRP A 85 10.58 10.54 -8.25
C TRP A 85 11.41 11.37 -7.27
N MET A 86 12.75 11.25 -7.30
CA MET A 86 13.62 12.04 -6.42
C MET A 86 13.55 13.55 -6.68
N VAL A 87 13.24 13.97 -7.91
CA VAL A 87 13.08 15.37 -8.30
C VAL A 87 11.68 15.87 -7.92
N ILE A 88 10.65 15.10 -8.26
CA ILE A 88 9.24 15.52 -8.09
C ILE A 88 8.64 15.26 -6.70
N ARG A 89 9.27 14.43 -5.87
CA ARG A 89 8.71 14.04 -4.55
C ARG A 89 8.44 15.23 -3.65
N ARG A 90 9.26 16.28 -3.73
CA ARG A 90 9.13 17.47 -2.90
C ARG A 90 7.89 18.29 -3.28
N PRO A 91 7.76 18.80 -4.53
CA PRO A 91 6.56 19.55 -4.92
C PRO A 91 5.28 18.73 -4.78
N TYR A 92 5.33 17.43 -5.10
CA TYR A 92 4.19 16.54 -4.93
C TYR A 92 3.76 16.40 -3.46
N ASN A 93 4.72 16.21 -2.54
CA ASN A 93 4.42 16.09 -1.13
C ASN A 93 3.90 17.41 -0.55
N GLU A 94 4.47 18.55 -0.95
CA GLU A 94 4.02 19.88 -0.54
C GLU A 94 2.57 20.16 -1.01
N LEU A 95 2.21 19.78 -2.23
CA LEU A 95 0.82 19.85 -2.70
C LEU A 95 -0.11 19.02 -1.82
N ARG A 96 0.24 17.76 -1.59
CA ARG A 96 -0.57 16.83 -0.79
C ARG A 96 -0.76 17.34 0.65
N GLU A 97 0.32 17.75 1.30
CA GLU A 97 0.28 18.33 2.64
C GLU A 97 -0.54 19.62 2.70
N CYS A 98 -0.46 20.48 1.68
CA CYS A 98 -1.26 21.71 1.62
C CYS A 98 -2.77 21.40 1.54
N LEU A 99 -3.16 20.42 0.70
CA LEU A 99 -4.56 19.97 0.57
C LEU A 99 -5.10 19.37 1.89
N GLU A 100 -4.30 18.54 2.54
CA GLU A 100 -4.63 17.90 3.82
C GLU A 100 -4.73 18.92 4.94
N LYS A 101 -3.75 19.82 5.06
CA LYS A 101 -3.70 20.85 6.11
C LYS A 101 -4.90 21.79 6.07
N TRP A 102 -5.34 22.21 4.88
CA TRP A 102 -6.55 23.03 4.77
C TRP A 102 -7.82 22.25 5.10
N ALA A 103 -7.89 20.98 4.71
CA ALA A 103 -9.02 20.12 5.06
C ALA A 103 -9.11 19.91 6.59
N GLU A 104 -7.99 19.69 7.26
CA GLU A 104 -7.92 19.56 8.72
C GLU A 104 -8.29 20.86 9.45
N ARG A 105 -7.80 22.01 8.97
CA ARG A 105 -8.09 23.33 9.54
C ARG A 105 -9.57 23.69 9.45
N LEU A 106 -10.21 23.36 8.32
CA LEU A 106 -11.63 23.62 8.09
C LEU A 106 -12.55 22.51 8.61
N LYS A 107 -12.00 21.39 9.11
CA LYS A 107 -12.75 20.16 9.42
C LYS A 107 -13.58 19.66 8.22
N TYR A 108 -13.02 19.81 7.02
CA TYR A 108 -13.64 19.47 5.72
C TYR A 108 -13.60 17.97 5.39
N GLY A 109 -12.74 17.21 6.07
CA GLY A 109 -12.50 15.80 5.80
C GLY A 109 -11.45 15.57 4.71
N TYR A 110 -10.56 14.60 4.96
CA TYR A 110 -9.53 14.17 4.03
C TYR A 110 -9.40 12.65 4.10
N PRO A 111 -9.31 11.93 2.96
CA PRO A 111 -9.34 12.44 1.58
C PRO A 111 -10.73 12.96 1.16
N ASN A 112 -10.77 13.86 0.17
CA ASN A 112 -12.00 14.40 -0.41
C ASN A 112 -11.92 14.49 -1.95
N THR A 113 -13.05 14.74 -2.60
CA THR A 113 -13.18 14.72 -4.07
C THR A 113 -12.34 15.81 -4.74
N LEU A 114 -12.29 17.01 -4.17
CA LEU A 114 -11.53 18.12 -4.74
C LEU A 114 -10.02 17.87 -4.67
N ALA A 115 -9.52 17.38 -3.52
CA ALA A 115 -8.12 16.97 -3.39
C ALA A 115 -7.77 15.84 -4.37
N HIS A 116 -8.63 14.82 -4.49
CA HIS A 116 -8.45 13.74 -5.46
C HIS A 116 -8.36 14.27 -6.91
N ASN A 117 -9.21 15.24 -7.27
CA ASN A 117 -9.21 15.86 -8.59
C ASN A 117 -7.90 16.59 -8.88
N TYR A 118 -7.36 17.38 -7.95
CA TYR A 118 -6.07 18.05 -8.13
C TYR A 118 -4.92 17.06 -8.33
N ILE A 119 -4.86 16.02 -7.49
CA ILE A 119 -3.81 15.00 -7.60
C ILE A 119 -3.91 14.28 -8.95
N THR A 120 -5.12 13.85 -9.34
CA THR A 120 -5.35 13.16 -10.61
C THR A 120 -5.06 14.06 -11.81
N TYR A 121 -5.40 15.35 -11.72
CA TYR A 121 -5.10 16.33 -12.75
C TYR A 121 -3.57 16.51 -12.91
N GLY A 122 -2.82 16.57 -11.80
CA GLY A 122 -1.36 16.56 -11.84
C GLY A 122 -0.77 15.32 -12.51
N HIS A 123 -1.31 14.13 -12.22
CA HIS A 123 -0.89 12.91 -12.92
C HIS A 123 -1.10 12.97 -14.43
N ARG A 124 -2.24 13.53 -14.88
CA ARG A 124 -2.52 13.67 -16.32
C ARG A 124 -1.68 14.74 -16.99
N MET A 125 -1.34 15.82 -16.29
CA MET A 125 -0.58 16.93 -16.87
C MET A 125 0.92 16.68 -16.90
N TYR A 126 1.50 16.17 -15.82
CA TYR A 126 2.95 16.05 -15.68
C TYR A 126 3.46 14.61 -15.81
N PHE A 127 2.62 13.60 -15.56
CA PHE A 127 3.09 12.22 -15.40
C PHE A 127 2.45 11.22 -16.38
N LEU A 128 1.74 11.70 -17.42
CA LEU A 128 1.00 10.85 -18.35
C LEU A 128 1.89 9.82 -19.07
N ASN A 129 3.13 10.22 -19.39
CA ASN A 129 4.09 9.40 -20.15
C ASN A 129 5.09 8.67 -19.24
N CYS A 130 4.92 8.73 -17.92
CA CYS A 130 5.85 8.08 -17.00
C CYS A 130 5.51 6.60 -16.83
N SER A 131 6.45 5.71 -17.17
CA SER A 131 6.33 4.28 -16.87
C SER A 131 6.62 4.03 -15.38
N VAL A 132 5.78 3.24 -14.72
CA VAL A 132 6.02 2.79 -13.33
C VAL A 132 7.13 1.73 -13.34
N ARG A 133 8.39 2.14 -13.50
CA ARG A 133 9.55 1.24 -13.44
C ARG A 133 10.02 0.95 -12.01
N ASN A 134 9.59 1.76 -11.05
CA ASN A 134 10.08 1.73 -9.66
C ASN A 134 9.00 1.32 -8.65
N ALA A 135 7.87 0.77 -9.09
CA ALA A 135 7.05 0.02 -8.14
C ALA A 135 7.95 -1.11 -7.62
N LEU A 136 7.98 -1.29 -6.30
CA LEU A 136 8.49 -2.51 -5.68
C LEU A 136 7.60 -3.65 -6.20
N GLN A 137 7.91 -4.14 -7.40
CA GLN A 137 7.27 -5.31 -7.95
C GLN A 137 7.91 -6.49 -7.23
N ASP A 138 7.06 -7.34 -6.67
CA ASP A 138 7.51 -8.63 -6.21
C ASP A 138 8.23 -9.32 -7.38
N PRO A 139 9.35 -10.02 -7.12
CA PRO A 139 10.01 -10.78 -8.15
C PRO A 139 9.01 -11.79 -8.72
N PRO A 140 9.07 -12.09 -10.03
CA PRO A 140 8.15 -13.04 -10.67
C PRO A 140 8.13 -14.37 -9.92
N ASP A 141 6.95 -15.02 -9.92
CA ASP A 141 6.70 -16.25 -9.15
C ASP A 141 7.76 -17.34 -9.41
N ASP A 142 8.28 -17.40 -10.63
CA ASP A 142 9.35 -18.31 -11.07
C ASP A 142 10.65 -18.20 -10.27
N ILE A 143 10.90 -17.06 -9.61
CA ILE A 143 12.07 -16.81 -8.75
C ILE A 143 11.66 -16.85 -7.28
N LEU A 144 10.49 -16.31 -6.96
CA LEU A 144 9.99 -16.21 -5.59
C LEU A 144 9.70 -17.59 -4.97
N LEU A 145 9.05 -18.49 -5.72
CA LEU A 145 8.73 -19.84 -5.23
C LEU A 145 9.98 -20.67 -4.90
N PRO A 146 10.98 -20.80 -5.80
CA PRO A 146 12.20 -21.53 -5.48
C PRO A 146 12.92 -20.97 -4.25
N LEU A 147 12.93 -19.64 -4.06
CA LEU A 147 13.56 -19.01 -2.91
C LEU A 147 12.86 -19.36 -1.58
N ILE A 148 11.55 -19.58 -1.60
CA ILE A 148 10.77 -20.02 -0.43
C ILE A 148 10.93 -21.54 -0.21
N ILE A 149 10.85 -22.34 -1.27
CA ILE A 149 10.91 -23.80 -1.19
C ILE A 149 12.32 -24.28 -0.78
N THR A 150 13.36 -23.60 -1.25
CA THR A 150 14.76 -23.96 -0.95
C THR A 150 15.03 -24.08 0.56
N PRO A 151 14.84 -23.06 1.42
CA PRO A 151 15.10 -23.18 2.85
C PRO A 151 14.19 -24.22 3.52
N ILE A 152 12.93 -24.34 3.09
CA ILE A 152 11.98 -25.33 3.63
C ILE A 152 12.48 -26.76 3.39
N CYS A 153 13.10 -27.05 2.25
CA CYS A 153 13.65 -28.37 1.94
C CYS A 153 15.08 -28.57 2.46
N LEU A 154 15.91 -27.53 2.43
CA LEU A 154 17.34 -27.61 2.76
C LEU A 154 17.56 -27.77 4.27
N ILE A 155 16.79 -27.08 5.11
CA ILE A 155 16.88 -27.16 6.58
C ILE A 155 16.66 -28.60 7.10
N PRO A 156 15.54 -29.30 6.82
CA PRO A 156 15.32 -30.66 7.31
C PRO A 156 16.32 -31.66 6.71
N PHE A 157 16.80 -31.44 5.48
CA PHE A 157 17.85 -32.23 4.87
C PHE A 157 19.16 -32.15 5.68
N LEU A 158 19.63 -30.93 5.98
CA LEU A 158 20.83 -30.73 6.78
C LEU A 158 20.68 -31.29 8.20
N VAL A 159 19.54 -31.06 8.86
CA VAL A 159 19.27 -31.60 10.19
C VAL A 159 19.34 -33.13 10.18
N THR A 160 18.74 -33.78 9.19
CA THR A 160 18.80 -35.24 9.05
C THR A 160 20.23 -35.72 8.83
N LEU A 161 21.00 -35.04 7.98
CA LEU A 161 22.42 -35.37 7.75
C LEU A 161 23.25 -35.24 9.03
N VAL A 162 23.03 -34.19 9.83
CA VAL A 162 23.73 -33.99 11.10
C VAL A 162 23.39 -35.08 12.11
N VAL A 163 22.11 -35.44 12.24
CA VAL A 163 21.64 -36.49 13.16
C VAL A 163 22.16 -37.87 12.75
N LEU A 164 22.21 -38.16 11.45
CA LEU A 164 22.80 -39.40 10.95
C LEU A 164 24.30 -39.45 11.24
N LYS A 165 25.03 -38.35 10.97
CA LYS A 165 26.46 -38.27 11.27
C LYS A 165 26.78 -38.32 12.76
N SER A 166 25.96 -37.72 13.62
CA SER A 166 26.17 -37.81 15.08
C SER A 166 25.95 -39.23 15.58
N LYS A 167 24.99 -39.97 15.00
CA LYS A 167 24.73 -41.36 15.35
C LYS A 167 25.80 -42.33 14.82
N ASP A 168 26.38 -42.06 13.65
CA ASP A 168 27.52 -42.83 13.13
C ASP A 168 28.84 -42.54 13.88
N GLY A 169 28.93 -41.38 14.55
CA GLY A 169 30.02 -41.04 15.47
C GLY A 169 30.01 -41.84 16.78
N GLU A 170 28.83 -42.27 17.24
CA GLU A 170 28.65 -43.13 18.44
C GLU A 170 28.95 -44.62 18.17
N MET A 171 29.21 -45.01 16.91
CA MET A 171 29.59 -46.40 16.55
C MET A 171 31.08 -46.57 16.25
N LYS A 172 31.92 -45.62 16.67
CA LYS A 172 33.38 -45.74 16.63
C LYS A 172 34.02 -45.30 17.95
N PHE A 173 33.74 -46.03 19.04
CA PHE A 173 34.71 -46.75 19.87
C PHE A 173 33.99 -47.44 21.02
#